data_AF-A0A662UZT2-F1
#
_entry.id   AF-A0A662UZT2-F1
#
_cell.length_a   1.000
_cell.length_b   1.000
_cell.length_c   1.000
_cell.angle_alpha   90.00
_cell.angle_beta   90.00
_cell.angle_gamma   90.00
#
_symmetry.space_group_name_H-M   'P 1'
#
loop_
_entity.id
_entity.type
_entity.pdbx_description
1 polymer ?
#
loop_
_entity_poly.entity_id
_entity_poly.type
_entity_poly.pdbx_seq_one_letter_code
_entity_poly.pdbx_strand_id
1 'polypeptide(L)'
;MYGFSSPHFSPWEYVKLLASISEVLEDDGVLVLEEGDRIYSIFFKVGYKELLVERAEKEPIISLHSDYNPIKGTFERTYLNLLNPKNPVKVSTYFWNIAELMTLVWLFFQDVDFLPYDEKKSRGLIIGYRPRYKIKPKDLDYEPKILKK
;
A
#
# COMPACT_ATOMS: atom_id res chain seq x y z
N MET A 1 3.46 10.54 4.91
CA MET A 1 2.54 9.91 3.93
C MET A 1 1.19 9.73 4.60
N TYR A 2 0.12 10.29 4.04
CA TYR A 2 -1.19 10.36 4.68
C TYR A 2 -2.29 9.86 3.72
N GLY A 3 -3.42 9.39 4.25
CA GLY A 3 -4.57 8.97 3.43
C GLY A 3 -4.54 7.51 2.98
N PHE A 4 -3.93 6.62 3.76
CA PHE A 4 -3.90 5.17 3.49
C PHE A 4 -3.35 4.80 2.10
N SER A 5 -2.27 5.47 1.69
CA SER A 5 -1.74 5.46 0.31
C SER A 5 -0.98 4.20 -0.12
N SER A 6 -0.56 3.34 0.80
CA SER A 6 0.28 2.16 0.50
C SER A 6 -0.28 1.19 -0.55
N PRO A 7 -1.62 0.98 -0.74
CA PRO A 7 -2.11 0.02 -1.73
C PRO A 7 -1.76 0.37 -3.16
N HIS A 8 -1.44 1.64 -3.45
CA HIS A 8 -1.03 2.07 -4.79
C HIS A 8 0.37 1.57 -5.18
N PHE A 9 1.09 0.94 -4.24
CA PHE A 9 2.41 0.36 -4.48
C PHE A 9 2.33 -1.15 -4.25
N SER A 10 2.78 -1.92 -5.24
CA SER A 10 3.14 -3.33 -5.02
C SER A 10 4.31 -3.43 -4.04
N PRO A 11 4.59 -4.60 -3.44
CA PRO A 11 5.74 -4.75 -2.56
C PRO A 11 7.07 -4.38 -3.21
N TRP A 12 7.21 -4.66 -4.51
CA TRP A 12 8.38 -4.29 -5.30
C TRP A 12 8.57 -2.77 -5.41
N GLU A 13 7.48 -2.03 -5.63
CA GLU A 13 7.49 -0.57 -5.74
C GLU A 13 7.65 0.10 -4.37
N TYR A 14 7.03 -0.49 -3.33
CA TYR A 14 7.05 0.05 -1.99
C TYR A 14 8.46 0.03 -1.38
N VAL A 15 9.26 -1.00 -1.64
CA VAL A 15 10.67 -1.05 -1.22
C VAL A 15 11.49 0.06 -1.91
N LYS A 16 11.25 0.34 -3.19
CA LYS A 16 11.88 1.47 -3.91
C LYS A 16 11.49 2.81 -3.28
N LEU A 17 10.21 2.97 -2.93
CA LEU A 17 9.71 4.17 -2.25
C LEU A 17 10.39 4.36 -0.88
N LEU A 18 10.50 3.31 -0.07
CA LEU A 18 11.17 3.38 1.23
C LEU A 18 12.66 3.72 1.10
N ALA A 19 13.35 3.17 0.09
CA ALA A 19 14.74 3.53 -0.19
C ALA A 19 14.89 5.02 -0.46
N SER A 20 14.05 5.58 -1.33
CA SER A 20 14.04 7.01 -1.66
C SER A 20 13.70 7.88 -0.45
N ILE A 21 12.70 7.50 0.34
CA ILE A 21 12.34 8.23 1.57
C ILE A 21 13.51 8.21 2.55
N SER A 22 14.14 7.05 2.77
CA SER A 22 15.24 6.94 3.72
C SER A 22 16.47 7.76 3.30
N GLU A 23 16.68 7.96 1.99
CA GLU A 23 17.82 8.74 1.48
C GLU A 23 17.62 10.25 1.62
N VAL A 24 16.38 10.75 1.48
CA VAL A 24 16.11 12.21 1.55
C VAL A 24 15.92 12.74 2.97
N LEU A 25 15.74 11.86 3.95
CA LEU A 25 15.62 12.22 5.35
C LEU A 25 17.01 12.44 5.98
N GLU A 26 17.09 13.34 6.96
CA GLU A 26 18.28 13.57 7.80
C GLU A 26 18.45 12.45 8.85
N ASP A 27 19.59 12.45 9.58
CA ASP A 27 19.98 11.36 10.48
C ASP A 27 18.93 11.07 11.57
N ASP A 28 18.28 12.10 12.11
CA ASP A 28 17.17 12.00 13.08
C ASP A 28 15.79 12.16 12.39
N GLY A 29 15.72 11.90 11.09
CA GLY A 29 14.52 12.01 10.28
C GLY A 29 13.43 11.01 10.68
N VAL A 30 12.18 11.42 10.48
CA VAL A 30 10.99 10.66 10.84
C VAL A 30 10.11 10.45 9.61
N LEU A 31 9.77 9.19 9.32
CA LEU A 31 8.68 8.84 8.43
C LEU A 31 7.41 8.64 9.25
N VAL A 32 6.35 9.38 8.94
CA VAL A 32 5.00 9.14 9.45
C VAL A 32 4.13 8.63 8.31
N LEU A 33 3.52 7.46 8.50
CA LEU A 33 2.69 6.78 7.52
C LEU A 33 1.34 6.42 8.14
N GLU A 34 0.26 7.03 7.66
CA GLU A 34 -1.10 6.63 8.07
C GLU A 34 -1.56 5.41 7.29
N GLU A 35 -1.85 4.31 7.99
CA GLU A 35 -2.29 3.08 7.36
C GLU A 35 -3.33 2.27 8.15
N GLY A 36 -3.96 1.34 7.44
CA GLY A 36 -4.97 0.42 7.96
C GLY A 36 -4.73 -1.01 7.50
N ASP A 37 -5.11 -1.97 8.34
CA ASP A 37 -4.97 -3.39 8.05
C ASP A 37 -6.04 -3.85 7.04
N ARG A 38 -5.64 -3.97 5.78
CA ARG A 38 -6.54 -4.37 4.69
C ARG A 38 -6.82 -5.85 4.68
N ILE A 39 -5.87 -6.67 5.11
CA ILE A 39 -6.12 -8.11 5.23
C ILE A 39 -7.25 -8.34 6.24
N TYR A 40 -7.11 -7.76 7.43
CA TYR A 40 -8.11 -7.90 8.49
C TYR A 40 -9.45 -7.23 8.12
N SER A 41 -9.43 -6.04 7.54
CA SER A 41 -10.68 -5.33 7.21
C SER A 41 -11.44 -5.97 6.03
N ILE A 42 -10.75 -6.31 4.94
CA ILE A 42 -11.39 -6.84 3.73
C ILE A 42 -11.77 -8.31 3.94
N PHE A 43 -10.84 -9.17 4.35
CA PHE A 43 -11.08 -10.61 4.33
C PHE A 43 -11.80 -11.12 5.58
N PHE A 44 -11.54 -10.52 6.75
CA PHE A 44 -12.13 -10.98 8.01
C PHE A 44 -13.37 -10.19 8.41
N LYS A 45 -13.32 -8.85 8.45
CA LYS A 45 -14.45 -8.02 8.94
C LYS A 45 -15.60 -7.93 7.94
N VAL A 46 -15.30 -7.60 6.68
CA VAL A 46 -16.31 -7.34 5.64
C VAL A 46 -16.61 -8.60 4.82
N GLY A 47 -15.62 -9.47 4.66
CA GLY A 47 -15.62 -10.55 3.70
C GLY A 47 -15.21 -10.05 2.32
N TYR A 48 -14.38 -10.83 1.62
CA TYR A 48 -13.94 -10.47 0.28
C TYR A 48 -15.15 -10.39 -0.68
N LYS A 49 -15.17 -9.37 -1.54
CA LYS A 49 -16.24 -9.19 -2.52
C LYS A 49 -15.66 -8.98 -3.91
N GLU A 50 -16.14 -9.79 -4.86
CA GLU A 50 -15.79 -9.65 -6.27
C GLU A 50 -16.43 -8.43 -6.92
N LEU A 51 -17.59 -7.99 -6.43
CA LEU A 51 -18.29 -6.78 -6.87
C LEU A 51 -18.64 -5.91 -5.66
N LEU A 52 -18.33 -4.62 -5.75
CA LEU A 52 -18.63 -3.62 -4.73
C LEU A 52 -19.30 -2.39 -5.33
N VAL A 53 -20.32 -1.88 -4.64
CA VAL A 53 -20.84 -0.54 -4.90
C VAL A 53 -19.95 0.43 -4.14
N GLU A 54 -19.28 1.30 -4.87
CA GLU A 54 -18.36 2.27 -4.30
C GLU A 54 -19.12 3.48 -3.76
N ARG A 55 -18.62 4.05 -2.66
CA ARG A 55 -19.16 5.31 -2.15
C ARG A 55 -18.65 6.45 -3.01
N ALA A 56 -19.47 6.89 -3.94
CA ALA A 56 -19.23 8.06 -4.77
C ALA A 56 -20.41 9.04 -4.61
N GLU A 57 -20.10 10.31 -4.37
CA GLU A 57 -21.12 11.32 -4.03
C GLU A 57 -22.08 11.63 -5.18
N LYS A 58 -21.56 11.61 -6.41
CA LYS A 58 -22.26 12.13 -7.60
C LYS A 58 -22.55 11.10 -8.68
N GLU A 59 -21.81 9.99 -8.68
CA GLU A 59 -21.86 9.01 -9.75
C GLU A 59 -22.04 7.60 -9.17
N PRO A 60 -22.92 6.76 -9.74
CA PRO A 60 -23.03 5.36 -9.35
C PRO A 60 -21.82 4.59 -9.88
N ILE A 61 -20.83 4.39 -9.01
CA ILE A 61 -19.61 3.65 -9.33
C ILE A 61 -19.70 2.25 -8.72
N ILE A 62 -19.38 1.24 -9.52
CA ILE A 62 -19.09 -0.10 -9.05
C ILE A 62 -17.63 -0.43 -9.29
N SER A 63 -17.08 -1.31 -8.48
CA SER A 63 -15.77 -1.91 -8.71
C SER A 63 -15.86 -3.42 -8.75
N LEU A 64 -15.03 -4.00 -9.60
CA LEU A 64 -14.94 -5.43 -9.85
C LEU A 64 -13.53 -5.90 -9.58
N HIS A 65 -13.39 -7.04 -8.91
CA HIS A 65 -12.15 -7.80 -8.96
C HIS A 65 -12.03 -8.42 -10.35
N SER A 66 -11.09 -7.91 -11.14
CA SER A 66 -10.91 -8.35 -12.53
C SER A 66 -9.79 -9.36 -12.72
N ASP A 67 -8.74 -9.30 -11.90
CA ASP A 67 -7.60 -10.23 -11.99
C ASP A 67 -6.72 -10.15 -10.72
N TYR A 68 -5.80 -11.10 -10.57
CA TYR A 68 -4.75 -11.08 -9.55
C TYR A 68 -3.40 -11.42 -10.17
N ASN A 69 -2.40 -10.57 -9.96
CA ASN A 69 -1.04 -10.82 -10.41
C ASN A 69 -0.22 -11.47 -9.29
N PRO A 70 0.09 -12.78 -9.35
CA PRO A 70 0.83 -13.46 -8.29
C PRO A 70 2.31 -13.06 -8.20
N ILE A 71 2.88 -12.51 -9.27
CA ILE A 71 4.28 -12.06 -9.29
C ILE A 71 4.41 -10.72 -8.57
N LYS A 72 3.46 -9.81 -8.78
CA LYS A 72 3.42 -8.50 -8.10
C LYS A 72 2.67 -8.53 -6.77
N GLY A 73 1.83 -9.53 -6.54
CA GLY A 73 0.95 -9.64 -5.38
C GLY A 73 -0.27 -8.71 -5.43
N THR A 74 -0.55 -8.08 -6.57
CA THR A 74 -1.59 -7.04 -6.68
C THR A 74 -2.90 -7.58 -7.23
N PHE A 75 -4.00 -7.07 -6.67
CA PHE A 75 -5.35 -7.25 -7.18
C PHE A 75 -5.67 -6.15 -8.19
N GLU A 76 -6.11 -6.54 -9.38
CA GLU A 76 -6.60 -5.63 -10.40
C GLU A 76 -8.08 -5.34 -10.16
N ARG A 77 -8.40 -4.07 -9.90
CA ARG A 77 -9.75 -3.56 -9.66
C ARG A 77 -10.20 -2.74 -10.86
N THR A 78 -11.31 -3.15 -11.49
CA THR A 78 -11.93 -2.38 -12.56
C THR A 78 -13.09 -1.56 -11.99
N TYR A 79 -12.99 -0.25 -12.05
CA TYR A 79 -14.03 0.70 -11.67
C TYR A 79 -14.85 1.11 -12.89
N LEU A 80 -16.17 1.06 -12.74
CA LEU A 80 -17.15 1.40 -13.77
C LEU A 80 -18.09 2.46 -13.22
N ASN A 81 -18.16 3.60 -13.88
CA ASN A 81 -19.25 4.54 -13.71
C ASN A 81 -20.44 4.03 -14.54
N LEU A 82 -21.56 3.71 -13.88
CA LEU A 82 -22.75 3.18 -14.55
C LEU A 82 -23.44 4.20 -15.47
N LEU A 83 -23.18 5.49 -15.29
CA LEU A 83 -23.63 6.55 -16.21
C LEU A 83 -22.78 6.62 -17.48
N ASN A 84 -21.53 6.11 -17.44
CA ASN A 84 -20.62 6.07 -18.59
C ASN A 84 -19.82 4.76 -18.64
N PRO A 85 -20.49 3.61 -18.89
CA PRO A 85 -19.88 2.29 -18.73
C PRO A 85 -18.80 1.96 -19.77
N LYS A 86 -18.64 2.81 -20.80
CA LYS A 86 -17.67 2.59 -21.89
C LYS A 86 -16.23 2.94 -21.49
N ASN A 87 -16.02 3.61 -20.36
CA ASN A 87 -14.71 4.08 -19.92
C ASN A 87 -14.33 3.47 -18.55
N PRO A 88 -14.02 2.16 -18.49
CA PRO A 88 -13.55 1.53 -17.26
C PRO A 88 -12.17 2.07 -16.85
N VAL A 89 -11.98 2.27 -15.54
CA VAL A 89 -10.66 2.59 -14.96
C VAL A 89 -10.12 1.36 -14.23
N LYS A 90 -8.92 0.91 -14.59
CA LYS A 90 -8.26 -0.21 -13.92
C LYS A 90 -7.23 0.33 -12.91
N VAL A 91 -7.24 -0.24 -11.71
CA VAL A 91 -6.30 0.12 -10.64
C VAL A 91 -5.73 -1.16 -10.04
N SER A 92 -4.41 -1.26 -10.02
CA SER A 92 -3.68 -2.32 -9.33
C SER A 92 -3.54 -1.94 -7.85
N THR A 93 -3.89 -2.85 -6.94
CA THR A 93 -3.80 -2.58 -5.50
C THR A 93 -3.20 -3.75 -4.73
N TYR A 94 -2.32 -3.46 -3.77
CA TYR A 94 -1.86 -4.44 -2.80
C TYR A 94 -2.61 -4.28 -1.47
N PHE A 95 -3.09 -5.37 -0.90
CA PHE A 95 -3.81 -5.36 0.39
C PHE A 95 -2.85 -5.56 1.56
N TRP A 96 -2.15 -4.48 1.90
CA TRP A 96 -1.22 -4.45 3.02
C TRP A 96 -1.89 -4.76 4.37
N ASN A 97 -1.18 -5.51 5.21
CA ASN A 97 -1.42 -5.54 6.66
C ASN A 97 -0.41 -4.63 7.38
N ILE A 98 -0.72 -4.26 8.62
CA ILE A 98 0.11 -3.29 9.37
C ILE A 98 1.47 -3.89 9.73
N ALA A 99 1.52 -5.18 10.10
CA ALA A 99 2.77 -5.85 10.49
C ALA A 99 3.78 -5.92 9.33
N GLU A 100 3.30 -6.20 8.12
CA GLU A 100 4.10 -6.24 6.91
C GLU A 100 4.70 -4.86 6.60
N LEU A 101 3.88 -3.82 6.63
CA LEU A 101 4.34 -2.44 6.41
C LEU A 101 5.37 -2.01 7.46
N MET A 102 5.11 -2.26 8.75
CA MET A 102 6.06 -1.95 9.83
C MET A 102 7.39 -2.68 9.65
N THR A 103 7.32 -3.96 9.25
CA THR A 103 8.52 -4.76 9.00
C THR A 103 9.34 -4.16 7.86
N LEU A 104 8.69 -3.79 6.75
CA LEU A 104 9.37 -3.15 5.62
C LEU A 104 9.97 -1.80 6.02
N VAL A 105 9.25 -0.96 6.76
CA VAL A 105 9.78 0.31 7.28
C VAL A 105 11.00 0.04 8.18
N TRP A 106 10.96 -0.94 9.07
CA TRP A 106 12.06 -1.27 9.97
C TRP A 106 13.35 -1.70 9.26
N LEU A 107 13.25 -2.25 8.04
CA LEU A 107 14.45 -2.55 7.23
C LEU A 107 15.20 -1.28 6.81
N PHE A 108 14.51 -0.15 6.68
CA PHE A 108 15.08 1.14 6.26
C PHE A 108 15.32 2.11 7.41
N PHE A 109 14.69 1.91 8.56
CA PHE A 109 14.76 2.78 9.75
C PHE A 109 15.30 2.02 10.96
N GLN A 110 16.01 2.70 11.86
CA GLN A 110 16.61 2.05 13.04
C GLN A 110 15.54 1.54 14.00
N ASP A 111 14.45 2.30 14.13
CA ASP A 111 13.33 1.98 14.99
C ASP A 111 11.98 2.18 14.27
N VAL A 112 10.98 1.43 14.71
CA VAL A 112 9.60 1.51 14.22
C VAL A 112 8.64 1.44 15.39
N ASP A 113 7.68 2.36 15.42
CA ASP A 113 6.56 2.36 16.36
C ASP A 113 5.22 2.46 15.61
N PHE A 114 4.13 2.16 16.31
CA PHE A 114 2.78 2.25 15.81
C PHE A 114 1.84 2.92 16.80
N LEU A 115 1.27 4.05 16.38
CA LEU A 115 0.26 4.80 17.13
C LEU A 115 -1.14 4.45 16.61
N PRO A 116 -1.89 3.56 17.27
CA PRO A 116 -3.20 3.14 16.81
C PRO A 116 -4.25 4.23 16.99
N TYR A 117 -5.22 4.30 16.07
CA TYR A 117 -6.42 5.14 16.22
C TYR A 117 -7.59 4.41 16.91
N ASP A 118 -7.48 3.09 17.07
CA ASP A 118 -8.51 2.27 17.69
C ASP A 118 -7.92 1.20 18.62
N GLU A 119 -8.72 0.72 19.58
CA GLU A 119 -8.30 -0.31 20.55
C GLU A 119 -7.87 -1.61 19.89
N LYS A 120 -8.42 -1.91 18.71
CA LYS A 120 -8.11 -3.12 17.93
C LYS A 120 -6.81 -3.00 17.15
N LYS A 121 -6.14 -1.84 17.20
CA LYS A 121 -4.89 -1.53 16.50
C LYS A 121 -5.00 -1.83 14.99
N SER A 122 -6.19 -1.65 14.41
CA SER A 122 -6.46 -2.03 13.02
C SER A 122 -6.21 -0.92 11.99
N ARG A 123 -5.90 0.29 12.48
CA ARG A 123 -5.45 1.45 11.71
C ARG A 123 -4.77 2.46 12.63
N GLY A 124 -3.88 3.28 12.09
CA GLY A 124 -3.10 4.23 12.86
C GLY A 124 -1.92 4.80 12.08
N LEU A 125 -0.95 5.36 12.81
CA LEU A 125 0.30 5.87 12.25
C LEU A 125 1.43 4.87 12.50
N ILE A 126 2.07 4.42 11.44
CA ILE A 126 3.39 3.78 11.49
C ILE A 126 4.44 4.89 11.51
N ILE A 127 5.37 4.80 12.45
CA ILE A 127 6.44 5.78 12.64
C ILE A 127 7.77 5.07 12.42
N GLY A 128 8.51 5.45 11.37
CA GLY A 128 9.89 5.05 11.18
C GLY A 128 10.83 6.14 11.65
N TYR A 129 11.80 5.82 12.52
CA TYR A 129 12.73 6.79 13.08
C TYR A 129 14.18 6.43 12.77
N ARG A 130 14.97 7.45 12.42
CA ARG A 130 16.40 7.36 12.06
C ARG A 130 16.65 6.45 10.86
N PRO A 131 16.65 6.98 9.63
CA PRO A 131 17.00 6.17 8.46
C PRO A 131 18.37 5.48 8.62
N ARG A 132 18.48 4.24 8.11
CA ARG A 132 19.71 3.44 8.21
C ARG A 132 20.72 3.73 7.09
N TYR A 133 20.25 4.32 5.98
CA TYR A 133 21.03 4.59 4.75
C TYR A 133 21.75 3.37 4.14
N LYS A 134 21.27 2.14 4.42
CA LYS A 134 21.94 0.89 4.00
C LYS A 134 21.55 0.43 2.59
N ILE A 135 20.30 0.68 2.20
CA ILE A 135 19.78 0.37 0.86
C ILE A 135 19.40 1.71 0.24
N LYS A 136 20.10 2.07 -0.82
CA LYS A 136 19.88 3.32 -1.57
C LYS A 136 19.03 3.04 -2.81
N PRO A 137 18.33 4.04 -3.37
CA PRO A 137 17.56 3.87 -4.61
C PRO A 137 18.37 3.21 -5.73
N LYS A 138 19.63 3.62 -5.90
CA LYS A 138 20.55 3.04 -6.89
C LYS A 138 20.79 1.54 -6.74
N ASP A 139 20.69 1.01 -5.53
CA ASP A 139 20.87 -0.43 -5.26
C ASP A 139 19.67 -1.24 -5.79
N LEU A 140 18.55 -0.56 -6.09
CA LEU A 140 17.28 -1.10 -6.56
C LEU A 140 16.94 -0.67 -8.00
N ASP A 141 17.86 -0.02 -8.71
CA ASP A 141 17.67 0.43 -10.11
C ASP A 141 17.42 -0.74 -11.06
N TYR A 142 18.07 -1.88 -10.80
CA TYR A 142 17.92 -3.07 -11.61
C TYR A 142 16.77 -3.93 -11.13
N GLU A 143 15.76 -4.11 -11.97
CA GLU A 143 14.67 -5.00 -11.63
C GLU A 143 15.12 -6.48 -11.64
N PRO A 144 14.65 -7.29 -10.68
CA PRO A 144 14.90 -8.72 -10.67
C PRO A 144 14.31 -9.37 -11.93
N LYS A 145 14.96 -10.43 -12.41
CA LYS A 145 14.60 -11.12 -13.67
C LYS A 145 13.13 -11.55 -13.73
N ILE A 146 12.51 -11.86 -12.58
CA ILE A 146 11.11 -12.27 -12.50
C ILE A 146 10.12 -11.17 -12.91
N LEU A 147 10.51 -9.89 -12.82
CA LEU A 147 9.69 -8.73 -13.20
C LEU A 147 9.88 -8.28 -14.65
N LYS A 148 10.88 -8.82 -15.36
CA LYS A 148 11.25 -8.41 -16.73
C LYS A 148 10.50 -9.16 -17.84
N LYS A 149 9.39 -9.83 -17.51
CA LYS A 149 8.63 -10.66 -18.44
C LYS A 149 7.41 -9.94 -18.99
#